data_AF-A0A9E5I814-F1
#
_entry.id   AF-A0A9E5I814-F1
#
_cell.length_a   1.000
_cell.length_b   1.000
_cell.length_c   1.000
_cell.angle_alpha   90.00
_cell.angle_beta   90.00
_cell.angle_gamma   90.00
#
_symmetry.space_group_name_H-M   'P 1'
#
loop_
_entity.id
_entity.type
_entity.pdbx_description
1 polymer ?
#
loop_
_entity_poly.entity_id
_entity_poly.type
_entity_poly.pdbx_seq_one_letter_code
_entity_poly.pdbx_strand_id
1 'polypeptide(L)' 'LAVDPEAQESGDGERLLKRIEARAKAQGLKKIFVLTTRTEHWFLKRGFVRATVDDLPEERKQIYNWDRKSMVLTKRI' A
#
# COMPACT_ATOMS: atom_id res chain seq x y z
N LEU A 1 3.29 -6.89 0.60
CA LEU A 1 4.64 -6.39 0.26
C LEU A 1 5.41 -6.27 1.56
N ALA A 2 6.31 -7.20 1.83
CA ALA A 2 7.29 -7.02 2.91
C ALA A 2 8.46 -6.30 2.26
N VAL A 3 8.60 -5.02 2.57
CA VAL A 3 9.80 -4.26 2.21
C VAL A 3 10.59 -4.13 3.49
N ASP A 4 11.85 -4.51 3.43
CA ASP A 4 12.79 -4.46 4.54
C ASP A 4 12.85 -3.02 5.12
N PRO A 5 12.80 -2.83 6.46
CA PRO A 5 12.83 -1.50 7.08
C PRO A 5 14.06 -0.66 6.69
N GLU A 6 15.18 -1.27 6.30
CA GLU A 6 16.37 -0.57 5.80
C GLU A 6 16.19 0.08 4.41
N ALA A 7 15.23 -0.37 3.60
CA ALA A 7 14.98 0.21 2.28
C ALA A 7 14.20 1.55 2.32
N GLN A 8 13.90 2.07 3.52
CA GLN A 8 13.13 3.30 3.73
C GLN A 8 13.91 4.58 3.40
N GLU A 9 15.24 4.57 3.48
CA GLU A 9 16.06 5.79 3.37
C GLU A 9 16.93 5.85 2.10
N SER A 10 17.08 4.74 1.37
CA SER A 10 17.99 4.63 0.21
C SER A 10 17.37 5.00 -1.15
N GLY A 11 16.07 5.34 -1.21
CA GLY A 11 15.35 5.57 -2.48
C GLY A 11 14.87 4.30 -3.18
N ASP A 12 15.24 3.12 -2.67
CA ASP A 12 14.80 1.82 -3.21
C ASP A 12 13.30 1.61 -3.05
N GLY A 13 12.71 2.08 -1.94
CA GLY A 13 11.26 2.03 -1.71
C GLY A 13 10.45 2.78 -2.79
N GLU A 14 10.97 3.89 -3.30
CA GLU A 14 10.31 4.63 -4.38
C GLU A 14 10.40 3.90 -5.72
N ARG A 15 11.57 3.33 -6.04
CA ARG A 15 11.75 2.55 -7.26
C ARG A 15 10.85 1.33 -7.27
N LEU A 16 10.72 0.66 -6.12
CA LEU A 16 9.83 -0.49 -5.95
C LEU A 16 8.37 -0.08 -6.12
N LEU A 17 7.95 1.02 -5.47
CA LEU A 17 6.59 1.56 -5.58
C LEU A 17 6.26 1.87 -7.05
N LYS A 18 7.11 2.62 -7.75
CA LYS A 18 6.93 2.94 -9.18
C LYS A 18 6.79 1.67 -10.04
N ARG A 19 7.58 0.63 -9.76
CA ARG A 19 7.52 -0.63 -10.50
C ARG A 19 6.21 -1.38 -10.27
N ILE A 20 5.70 -1.36 -9.03
CA ILE A 20 4.40 -1.96 -8.69
C ILE A 20 3.26 -1.18 -9.37
N GLU A 21 3.30 0.15 -9.33
CA GLU A 21 2.32 1.00 -9.99
C GLU A 21 2.29 0.74 -11.51
N ALA A 22 3.45 0.71 -12.16
CA ALA A 22 3.55 0.41 -13.59
C ALA A 22 2.98 -0.98 -13.94
N ARG A 23 3.31 -2.00 -13.13
CA ARG A 23 2.77 -3.35 -13.33
C ARG A 23 1.25 -3.39 -13.13
N ALA A 24 0.74 -2.71 -12.12
CA ALA A 24 -0.69 -2.67 -11.82
C ALA A 24 -1.46 -1.94 -12.94
N LYS A 25 -0.92 -0.83 -13.48
CA LYS A 25 -1.48 -0.16 -14.67
C LYS A 25 -1.48 -1.07 -15.90
N ALA A 26 -0.39 -1.79 -16.15
CA ALA A 26 -0.30 -2.74 -17.26
C ALA A 26 -1.32 -3.89 -17.14
N GLN A 27 -1.74 -4.23 -15.92
CA GLN A 27 -2.80 -5.21 -15.64
C GLN A 27 -4.22 -4.60 -15.64
N GLY A 28 -4.37 -3.31 -15.94
CA GLY A 28 -5.67 -2.63 -15.92
C GLY A 28 -6.23 -2.35 -14.52
N LEU A 29 -5.42 -2.49 -13.47
CA LEU A 29 -5.82 -2.17 -12.10
C LEU A 29 -5.93 -0.66 -11.92
N LYS A 30 -7.03 -0.21 -11.31
CA LYS A 30 -7.34 1.22 -11.10
C LYS A 30 -6.93 1.75 -9.73
N LYS A 31 -6.61 0.85 -8.80
CA LYS A 31 -6.28 1.16 -7.41
C LYS A 31 -5.28 0.15 -6.87
N ILE A 32 -4.41 0.63 -5.99
CA ILE A 32 -3.57 -0.20 -5.13
C ILE A 32 -3.81 0.18 -3.67
N PHE A 33 -3.59 -0.77 -2.78
CA PHE A 33 -3.66 -0.56 -1.34
C PHE A 33 -2.39 -1.07 -0.66
N VAL A 34 -2.05 -0.46 0.46
CA VAL A 34 -0.97 -0.89 1.34
C VAL A 34 -1.50 -1.01 2.76
N LEU A 35 -1.03 -2.05 3.44
CA LEU A 35 -1.26 -2.28 4.86
C LEU A 35 0.05 -2.02 5.58
N THR A 36 0.08 -1.01 6.44
CA THR A 36 1.30 -0.66 7.17
C THR A 36 1.00 -0.31 8.62
N THR A 37 1.86 -0.73 9.54
CA THR A 37 1.79 -0.37 10.97
C THR A 37 2.71 0.81 11.31
N ARG A 38 3.61 1.19 10.39
CA ARG A 38 4.56 2.30 10.53
C ARG A 38 4.63 3.09 9.22
N THR A 39 5.21 4.29 9.26
CA THR A 39 5.57 5.05 8.03
C THR A 39 4.41 5.49 7.14
N GLU A 40 3.22 5.74 7.71
CA GLU A 40 2.07 6.31 6.97
C GLU A 40 2.45 7.58 6.19
N HIS A 41 3.18 8.50 6.83
CA HIS A 41 3.45 9.82 6.29
C HIS A 41 4.21 9.77 4.95
N TRP A 42 5.05 8.76 4.75
CA TRP A 42 5.76 8.56 3.48
C TRP A 42 4.81 8.23 2.32
N PHE A 43 3.79 7.41 2.58
CA PHE A 43 2.76 7.06 1.61
C PHE A 43 1.82 8.23 1.33
N LEU A 44 1.41 8.98 2.36
CA LEU A 44 0.57 10.17 2.18
C LEU A 44 1.22 11.20 1.25
N LYS A 45 2.53 11.47 1.43
CA LYS A 45 3.30 12.35 0.52
C LYS A 45 3.35 11.86 -0.93
N ARG A 46 3.08 10.56 -1.17
CA ARG A 46 3.12 9.92 -2.50
C ARG A 46 1.73 9.71 -3.11
N GLY A 47 0.71 10.36 -2.54
CA GLY A 47 -0.66 10.36 -3.05
C GLY A 47 -1.51 9.19 -2.57
N PHE A 48 -1.07 8.47 -1.54
CA PHE A 48 -1.97 7.56 -0.82
C PHE A 48 -2.90 8.36 0.09
N VAL A 49 -4.10 7.83 0.29
CA VAL A 49 -5.10 8.35 1.22
C VAL A 49 -5.45 7.27 2.23
N ARG A 50 -5.79 7.69 3.45
CA ARG A 50 -6.35 6.80 4.47
C ARG A 50 -7.63 6.18 3.95
N ALA A 51 -7.75 4.87 4.11
CA ALA A 51 -8.93 4.10 3.79
C ALA A 51 -9.27 3.21 4.99
N THR A 52 -10.45 2.60 4.97
CA THR A 52 -10.84 1.63 5.98
C THR A 52 -10.71 0.21 5.44
N VAL A 53 -10.84 -0.78 6.32
CA VAL A 53 -10.94 -2.19 5.92
C VAL A 53 -12.15 -2.39 4.99
N ASP A 54 -13.20 -1.59 5.15
CA ASP A 54 -14.38 -1.62 4.28
C ASP A 54 -14.13 -1.21 2.83
N ASP A 55 -13.07 -0.45 2.55
CA ASP A 55 -12.64 -0.08 1.20
C ASP A 55 -11.87 -1.20 0.47
N LEU A 56 -11.50 -2.27 1.18
CA LEU A 56 -10.81 -3.41 0.57
C LEU A 56 -11.80 -4.27 -0.24
N PRO A 57 -11.33 -4.99 -1.27
CA PRO A 57 -12.12 -6.02 -1.93
C PRO A 57 -12.64 -7.05 -0.91
N GLU A 58 -13.83 -7.62 -1.12
CA GLU A 58 -14.48 -8.55 -0.19
C GLU A 58 -13.57 -9.73 0.22
N GLU A 59 -12.83 -10.27 -0.75
CA GLU A 59 -11.85 -11.35 -0.58
C GLU A 59 -10.72 -10.97 0.39
N ARG A 60 -10.35 -9.68 0.43
CA ARG A 60 -9.31 -9.16 1.32
C ARG A 60 -9.85 -8.76 2.69
N LYS A 61 -11.14 -8.40 2.81
CA LYS A 61 -11.80 -8.16 4.10
C LYS A 61 -11.81 -9.42 4.97
N GLN A 62 -12.13 -10.56 4.36
CA GLN A 62 -12.22 -11.85 5.08
C GLN A 62 -10.88 -12.34 5.63
N ILE A 63 -9.79 -12.01 4.97
CA ILE A 63 -8.42 -12.42 5.35
C ILE A 63 -7.73 -11.32 6.20
N TYR A 64 -8.43 -10.22 6.47
CA TYR A 64 -7.86 -9.11 7.21
C TYR A 64 -7.58 -9.51 8.66
N ASN A 65 -6.30 -9.56 9.02
CA ASN A 65 -5.89 -9.88 10.38
C ASN A 65 -6.00 -8.63 11.27
N TRP A 66 -7.13 -8.52 11.98
CA TRP A 66 -7.43 -7.45 12.92
C TRP A 66 -6.42 -7.34 14.08
N ASP A 67 -5.72 -8.43 14.41
CA ASP A 67 -4.74 -8.49 15.50
C ASP A 67 -3.52 -7.59 15.22
N ARG A 68 -3.16 -7.43 13.93
CA ARG A 68 -2.02 -6.59 13.52
C ARG A 68 -2.30 -5.09 13.55
N LYS A 69 -3.55 -4.65 13.74
CA LYS A 69 -3.97 -3.23 13.73
C LYS A 69 -3.29 -2.40 12.62
N SER A 70 -3.11 -2.99 11.44
CA SER A 70 -2.46 -2.28 10.33
C SER A 70 -3.37 -1.14 9.85
N MET A 71 -2.78 -0.05 9.40
CA MET A 71 -3.51 1.03 8.77
C MET A 71 -3.66 0.72 7.28
N VAL A 72 -4.86 0.97 6.75
CA VAL A 72 -5.15 0.80 5.33
C VAL A 72 -4.96 2.13 4.62
N LEU A 73 -4.10 2.13 3.59
CA LEU A 73 -3.87 3.29 2.73
C LEU A 73 -4.13 2.87 1.29
N THR A 74 -4.84 3.69 0.52
CA THR A 74 -5.14 3.40 -0.89
C THR A 74 -4.64 4.51 -1.80
N LYS A 75 -4.27 4.17 -3.02
CA LYS A 75 -3.92 5.12 -4.07
C LYS A 75 -4.56 4.71 -5.38
N ARG A 76 -5.15 5.69 -6.07
CA ARG A 76 -5.65 5.52 -7.43
C ARG A 76 -4.47 5.67 -8.39
N ILE A 77 -4.32 4.73 -9.32
CA ILE A 77 -3.21 4.68 -10.29
C ILE A 77 -3.73 4.82 -11.71
#